data_AF-A0A8X6H152-F1
#
_entry.id   AF-A0A8X6H152-F1
#
_cell.length_a   1.000
_cell.length_b   1.000
_cell.length_c   1.000
_cell.angle_alpha   90.00
_cell.angle_beta   90.00
_cell.angle_gamma   90.00
#
_symmetry.space_group_name_H-M   'P 1'
#
loop_
_entity.id
_entity.type
_entity.pdbx_description
1 polymer ?
#
loop_
_entity_poly.entity_id
_entity_poly.type
_entity_poly.pdbx_seq_one_letter_code
_entity_poly.pdbx_strand_id
1 'polypeptide(L)'
;MSENSDKNVVWMNENMTEMIFNGGDSDIHPFFADISNVLYDRDHYKIALGQLNTARHLIDNVAKEYCRLLKYGDTLYRCKLLKKAALG
;
A
#
# COMPACT_ATOMS: atom_id res chain seq x y z
N MET A 1 19.93 5.33 1.14
CA MET A 1 18.99 5.04 2.25
C MET A 1 17.57 4.61 1.80
N SER A 2 17.19 4.72 0.52
CA SER A 2 15.81 4.42 0.05
C SER A 2 15.56 2.96 -0.34
N GLU A 3 16.59 2.16 -0.61
CA GLU A 3 16.41 0.81 -1.19
C GLU A 3 16.18 -0.30 -0.15
N ASN A 4 16.55 -0.09 1.11
CA ASN A 4 16.34 -1.09 2.16
C ASN A 4 14.91 -1.12 2.71
N SER A 5 14.16 -0.03 2.56
CA SER A 5 12.73 -0.01 2.92
C SER A 5 11.90 -0.81 1.93
N ASP A 6 12.23 -0.78 0.63
CA ASP A 6 11.44 -1.47 -0.39
C ASP A 6 11.61 -3.00 -0.29
N LYS A 7 12.83 -3.50 -0.03
CA LYS A 7 13.09 -4.94 0.15
C LYS A 7 12.36 -5.54 1.36
N ASN A 8 12.30 -4.81 2.48
CA ASN A 8 11.57 -5.26 3.67
C ASN A 8 10.06 -5.28 3.45
N VAL A 9 9.51 -4.41 2.58
CA VAL A 9 8.07 -4.33 2.30
C VAL A 9 7.64 -5.36 1.26
N VAL A 10 8.49 -5.64 0.27
CA VAL A 10 8.31 -6.77 -0.67
C VAL A 10 8.35 -8.09 0.11
N TRP A 11 9.36 -8.28 0.97
CA TRP A 11 9.48 -9.45 1.83
C TRP A 11 8.29 -9.58 2.80
N MET A 12 7.75 -8.49 3.33
CA MET A 12 6.58 -8.52 4.22
C MET A 12 5.27 -8.78 3.46
N ASN A 13 5.13 -8.37 2.19
CA ASN A 13 3.99 -8.74 1.34
C ASN A 13 4.05 -10.22 0.92
N GLU A 14 5.23 -10.71 0.54
CA GLU A 14 5.43 -12.12 0.16
C GLU A 14 5.22 -13.04 1.37
N ASN A 15 5.82 -12.72 2.53
CA ASN A 15 5.61 -13.50 3.76
C ASN A 15 4.21 -13.36 4.36
N MET A 16 3.52 -12.21 4.26
CA MET A 16 2.12 -12.13 4.71
C MET A 16 1.18 -12.89 3.78
N THR A 17 1.45 -12.89 2.47
CA THR A 17 0.70 -13.73 1.52
C THR A 17 0.94 -15.21 1.82
N GLU A 18 2.19 -15.64 2.06
CA GLU A 18 2.51 -17.00 2.49
C GLU A 18 1.92 -17.33 3.86
N MET A 19 1.94 -16.44 4.84
CA MET A 19 1.37 -16.70 6.17
C MET A 19 -0.16 -16.82 6.13
N ILE A 20 -0.84 -16.10 5.25
CA ILE A 20 -2.31 -16.20 5.08
C ILE A 20 -2.68 -17.42 4.19
N PHE A 21 -1.84 -17.82 3.24
CA PHE A 21 -2.09 -19.00 2.38
C PHE A 21 -1.61 -20.34 2.98
N ASN A 22 -0.54 -20.36 3.76
CA ASN A 22 -0.01 -21.56 4.42
C ASN A 22 -0.38 -21.68 5.90
N GLY A 23 -1.01 -20.67 6.50
CA GLY A 23 -1.27 -20.64 7.95
C GLY A 23 -2.59 -21.27 8.42
N GLY A 24 -3.45 -21.79 7.54
CA GLY A 24 -4.76 -22.29 7.97
C GLY A 24 -5.49 -23.27 7.06
N ASP A 25 -4.97 -23.60 5.87
CA ASP A 25 -5.74 -24.34 4.87
C ASP A 25 -5.36 -25.82 4.70
N SER A 26 -4.42 -26.34 5.49
CA SER A 26 -4.05 -27.75 5.41
C SER A 26 -4.93 -28.67 6.29
N ASP A 27 -5.74 -28.11 7.20
CA ASP A 27 -6.59 -28.88 8.13
C ASP A 27 -8.10 -28.64 7.97
N ILE A 28 -8.51 -27.74 7.06
CA ILE A 28 -9.92 -27.43 6.81
C ILE A 28 -10.45 -28.32 5.68
N HIS A 29 -11.57 -29.01 5.94
CA HIS A 29 -12.22 -29.86 4.95
C HIS A 29 -12.53 -29.06 3.67
N PRO A 30 -12.28 -29.61 2.46
CA PRO A 30 -12.40 -28.90 1.17
C PRO A 30 -13.69 -28.10 1.00
N PHE A 31 -14.79 -28.59 1.55
CA PHE A 31 -16.09 -27.93 1.56
C PHE A 31 -16.11 -26.53 2.23
N PHE A 32 -15.37 -26.36 3.34
CA PHE A 32 -15.35 -25.09 4.07
C PHE A 32 -14.36 -24.10 3.44
N ALA A 33 -13.32 -24.61 2.76
CA ALA A 33 -12.42 -23.81 1.94
C ALA A 33 -13.16 -23.22 0.71
N ASP A 34 -14.04 -24.00 0.07
CA ASP A 34 -14.87 -23.53 -1.04
C ASP A 34 -15.87 -22.46 -0.60
N ILE A 35 -16.50 -22.60 0.56
CA ILE A 35 -17.40 -21.57 1.12
C ILE A 35 -16.64 -20.28 1.48
N SER A 36 -15.44 -20.41 2.06
CA SER A 36 -14.58 -19.27 2.40
C SER A 36 -14.15 -18.50 1.15
N ASN A 37 -13.75 -19.21 0.08
CA ASN A 37 -13.42 -18.58 -1.21
C ASN A 37 -14.63 -17.89 -1.86
N VAL A 38 -15.86 -18.41 -1.67
CA VAL A 38 -17.10 -17.78 -2.19
C VAL A 38 -17.51 -16.53 -1.40
N LEU A 39 -17.26 -16.48 -0.08
CA LEU A 39 -17.68 -15.36 0.79
C LEU A 39 -16.60 -14.27 0.96
N TYR A 40 -15.33 -14.67 1.01
CA TYR A 40 -14.17 -13.81 1.11
C TYR A 40 -13.17 -14.26 0.06
N ASP A 41 -13.38 -13.78 -1.15
CA ASP A 41 -12.51 -14.04 -2.28
C ASP A 41 -11.07 -13.68 -1.88
N ARG A 42 -10.20 -14.68 -1.71
CA ARG A 42 -8.81 -14.46 -1.30
C ARG A 42 -8.07 -13.57 -2.29
N ASP A 43 -8.50 -13.56 -3.55
CA ASP A 43 -7.97 -12.68 -4.56
C ASP A 43 -8.35 -11.21 -4.30
N HIS A 44 -9.52 -10.93 -3.72
CA HIS A 44 -9.89 -9.56 -3.32
C HIS A 44 -8.94 -8.98 -2.25
N TYR A 45 -8.56 -9.76 -1.24
CA TYR A 45 -7.61 -9.32 -0.23
C TYR A 45 -6.22 -9.07 -0.83
N LYS A 46 -5.78 -9.94 -1.74
CA LYS A 46 -4.50 -9.78 -2.45
C LYS A 46 -4.49 -8.55 -3.35
N ILE A 47 -5.58 -8.31 -4.08
CA ILE A 47 -5.76 -7.12 -4.92
C ILE A 47 -5.80 -5.86 -4.06
N ALA A 48 -6.55 -5.86 -2.95
CA ALA A 48 -6.64 -4.73 -2.03
C ALA A 48 -5.28 -4.39 -1.39
N LEU A 49 -4.49 -5.39 -1.01
CA LEU A 49 -3.13 -5.19 -0.50
C LEU A 49 -2.17 -4.64 -1.57
N GLY A 50 -2.27 -5.12 -2.81
CA GLY A 50 -1.55 -4.56 -3.95
C GLY A 50 -1.89 -3.08 -4.18
N GLN A 51 -3.18 -2.74 -4.18
CA GLN A 51 -3.66 -1.37 -4.32
C GLN A 51 -3.21 -0.46 -3.17
N LEU A 52 -3.22 -0.96 -1.93
CA LEU A 52 -2.71 -0.22 -0.76
C LEU A 52 -1.22 0.09 -0.89
N ASN A 53 -0.42 -0.86 -1.38
CA ASN A 53 1.00 -0.63 -1.60
C ASN A 53 1.24 0.43 -2.69
N THR A 54 0.50 0.36 -3.80
CA THR A 54 0.55 1.40 -4.85
C THR A 54 0.12 2.76 -4.31
N ALA A 55 -0.97 2.84 -3.53
CA ALA A 55 -1.44 4.06 -2.91
C ALA A 55 -0.37 4.68 -1.98
N ARG A 56 0.33 3.86 -1.18
CA ARG A 56 1.43 4.33 -0.34
C ARG A 56 2.56 4.95 -1.16
N HIS A 57 2.97 4.30 -2.25
CA HIS A 57 3.98 4.84 -3.15
C HIS A 57 3.55 6.15 -3.82
N LEU A 58 2.27 6.27 -4.20
CA LEU A 58 1.71 7.51 -4.74
C LEU A 58 1.79 8.65 -3.72
N ILE A 59 1.42 8.40 -2.45
CA ILE A 59 1.50 9.38 -1.37
C ILE A 59 2.94 9.83 -1.12
N ASP A 60 3.92 8.91 -1.09
CA ASP A 60 5.33 9.25 -0.90
C ASP A 60 5.90 10.11 -2.03
N ASN A 61 5.51 9.83 -3.28
CA ASN A 61 5.93 10.61 -4.44
C ASN A 61 5.35 12.03 -4.40
N VAL A 62 4.05 12.14 -4.13
CA VAL A 62 3.35 13.42 -3.94
C VAL A 62 4.02 14.23 -2.83
N ALA A 63 4.27 13.62 -1.67
CA ALA A 63 4.91 14.29 -0.54
C ALA A 63 6.32 14.83 -0.90
N LYS A 64 7.12 14.05 -1.62
CA LYS A 64 8.47 14.48 -2.07
C LYS A 64 8.41 15.64 -3.07
N GLU A 65 7.50 15.60 -4.03
CA GLU A 65 7.34 16.66 -5.03
C GLU A 65 6.86 17.97 -4.40
N TYR A 66 5.85 17.93 -3.53
CA TYR A 66 5.37 19.12 -2.85
C TYR A 66 6.40 19.68 -1.85
N CYS A 67 7.19 18.84 -1.19
CA CYS A 67 8.30 19.29 -0.35
C CYS A 67 9.42 19.97 -1.15
N ARG A 68 9.66 19.54 -2.41
CA ARG A 68 10.58 20.23 -3.33
C ARG A 68 10.01 21.56 -3.81
N LEU A 69 8.74 21.62 -4.21
CA LEU A 69 8.10 22.85 -4.68
C LEU A 69 8.04 23.93 -3.60
N LEU A 70 7.81 23.54 -2.34
CA LEU A 70 7.82 24.47 -1.20
C LEU A 70 9.16 25.15 -0.98
N LYS A 71 10.29 24.53 -1.34
CA LYS A 71 11.63 25.14 -1.20
C LYS A 71 11.86 26.30 -2.17
N TYR A 72 11.15 26.35 -3.28
CA TYR A 72 11.23 27.40 -4.30
C TYR A 72 10.02 28.35 -4.24
N GLY A 73 9.30 28.36 -3.11
CA GLY A 73 8.16 29.24 -2.91
C GLY A 73 8.59 30.63 -2.46
N ASP A 74 8.57 31.59 -3.38
CA ASP A 74 9.01 32.97 -3.09
C ASP A 74 7.98 33.78 -2.29
N THR A 75 6.71 33.36 -2.27
CA THR A 75 5.62 34.08 -1.58
C THR A 75 4.78 33.17 -0.68
N LEU A 76 4.30 33.74 0.43
CA LEU A 76 3.43 33.04 1.40
C LEU A 76 2.12 32.55 0.74
N TYR A 77 1.60 33.32 -0.22
CA TYR A 77 0.41 32.96 -0.98
C TYR A 77 0.61 31.70 -1.84
N ARG A 78 1.77 31.59 -2.52
CA ARG A 78 2.13 30.42 -3.33
C ARG A 78 2.35 29.18 -2.46
N CYS A 79 2.99 29.33 -1.30
CA CYS A 79 3.14 28.25 -0.31
C CYS A 79 1.78 27.78 0.25
N LYS A 80 0.83 28.69 0.51
CA LYS A 80 -0.53 28.36 0.97
C LYS A 80 -1.31 27.57 -0.09
N LEU A 81 -1.21 27.97 -1.35
CA LEU A 81 -1.84 27.25 -2.47
C LEU A 81 -1.23 25.86 -2.67
N LEU A 82 0.10 25.75 -2.62
CA LEU A 82 0.81 24.46 -2.72
C LEU A 82 0.41 23.50 -1.61
N LYS A 83 0.30 24.00 -0.36
CA LYS A 83 -0.18 23.18 0.77
C LYS A 83 -1.62 22.71 0.58
N LYS A 84 -2.50 23.58 0.04
CA LYS A 84 -3.90 23.21 -0.25
C LYS A 84 -3.98 22.18 -1.39
N ALA A 85 -3.16 22.32 -2.42
CA ALA A 85 -3.10 21.36 -3.53
C ALA A 85 -2.50 20.00 -3.11
N ALA A 86 -1.56 19.99 -2.16
CA ALA A 86 -0.97 18.76 -1.62
C ALA A 86 -1.92 17.95 -0.73
N LEU A 87 -2.94 18.59 -0.14
CA LEU A 87 -3.92 18.00 0.77
C LEU A 87 -5.32 17.87 0.15
N GLY A 88 -5.47 18.32 -1.11
CA GLY A 88 -6.74 18.49 -1.81
C GLY A 88 -7.24 17.23 -2.50
#